data_AF-A0ABD3GKP0-F1
#
_entry.id   AF-A0ABD3GKP0-F1
#
_cell.length_a   1.000
_cell.length_b   1.000
_cell.length_c   1.000
_cell.angle_alpha   90.00
_cell.angle_beta   90.00
_cell.angle_gamma   90.00
#
_symmetry.space_group_name_H-M   'P 1'
#
loop_
_entity.id
_entity.type
_entity.pdbx_description
1 polymer ?
#
loop_
_entity_poly.entity_id
_entity_poly.type
_entity_poly.pdbx_seq_one_letter_code
_entity_poly.pdbx_strand_id
1 'polypeptide(L)'
;MDKQTFWHLFSLLEDHPIFINNSNCPQTPAVVQLAVALDRLGHEGNGACIDRSMELWGVSHGSLVNFTRRVLIALEDVLRRELEWPRAPERHRISEAFANKGFPGYVGLIDGTLDEWTSADGIDGYTAPSPDNPRASGMDVSVSGTAIRNRVMETALHQEGF
;
A
#
# COMPACT_ATOMS: atom_id res chain seq x y z
N MET A 1 -8.01 10.21 -2.63
CA MET A 1 -8.82 9.34 -3.52
C MET A 1 -9.86 10.19 -4.21
N ASP A 2 -9.98 10.09 -5.54
CA ASP A 2 -11.04 10.77 -6.28
C ASP A 2 -12.39 10.02 -6.16
N LYS A 3 -13.48 10.70 -6.52
CA LYS A 3 -14.83 10.16 -6.39
C LYS A 3 -15.07 8.89 -7.22
N GLN A 4 -14.54 8.83 -8.44
CA GLN A 4 -14.79 7.70 -9.34
C GLN A 4 -14.10 6.44 -8.82
N THR A 5 -12.84 6.57 -8.39
CA THR A 5 -12.09 5.48 -7.77
C THR A 5 -12.78 4.95 -6.51
N PHE A 6 -13.34 5.83 -5.68
CA PHE A 6 -14.08 5.40 -4.49
C PHE A 6 -15.29 4.53 -4.86
N TRP A 7 -16.11 4.96 -5.82
CA TRP A 7 -17.29 4.20 -6.22
C TRP A 7 -16.94 2.90 -6.95
N HIS A 8 -15.88 2.90 -7.75
CA HIS A 8 -15.38 1.69 -8.36
C HIS A 8 -14.92 0.69 -7.28
N LEU A 9 -14.13 1.13 -6.32
CA LEU A 9 -13.72 0.30 -5.19
C LEU A 9 -14.92 -0.21 -4.38
N PHE A 10 -15.91 0.64 -4.13
CA PHE A 10 -17.13 0.23 -3.44
C PHE A 10 -17.87 -0.87 -4.21
N SER A 11 -18.01 -0.75 -5.53
CA SER A 11 -18.66 -1.78 -6.36
C SER A 11 -17.95 -3.14 -6.33
N LEU A 12 -16.65 -3.17 -6.06
CA LEU A 12 -15.90 -4.42 -5.88
C LEU A 12 -16.14 -5.08 -4.51
N LEU A 13 -16.57 -4.30 -3.52
CA LEU A 13 -16.63 -4.71 -2.11
C LEU A 13 -18.06 -4.87 -1.57
N GLU A 14 -19.07 -4.26 -2.20
CA GLU A 14 -20.41 -4.12 -1.63
C GLU A 14 -21.10 -5.45 -1.32
N ASP A 15 -20.88 -6.46 -2.16
CA ASP A 15 -21.45 -7.81 -2.02
C ASP A 15 -20.62 -8.73 -1.10
N HIS A 16 -19.56 -8.20 -0.48
CA HIS A 16 -18.69 -9.02 0.37
C HIS A 16 -19.44 -9.48 1.64
N PRO A 17 -19.44 -10.80 1.97
CA PRO A 17 -20.23 -11.35 3.07
C PRO A 17 -19.88 -10.77 4.44
N ILE A 18 -18.71 -10.17 4.60
CA ILE A 18 -18.28 -9.50 5.84
C ILE A 18 -19.15 -8.29 6.22
N PHE A 19 -19.84 -7.69 5.25
CA PHE A 19 -20.74 -6.56 5.45
C PHE A 19 -22.21 -6.99 5.66
N ILE A 20 -22.45 -8.30 5.70
CA ILE A 20 -23.76 -8.89 5.95
C ILE A 20 -23.73 -9.49 7.36
N ASN A 21 -24.74 -9.20 8.17
CA ASN A 21 -24.98 -9.97 9.40
C ASN A 21 -26.38 -10.59 9.42
N ASN A 22 -26.48 -11.71 10.13
CA ASN A 22 -27.75 -12.38 10.44
C ASN A 22 -28.22 -12.00 11.84
N SER A 23 -28.15 -10.71 12.20
CA SER A 23 -28.50 -10.21 13.53
C SER A 23 -29.74 -9.33 13.49
N ASN A 24 -30.44 -9.24 14.62
CA ASN A 24 -31.51 -8.27 14.83
C ASN A 24 -30.99 -6.83 14.96
N CYS A 25 -29.68 -6.64 15.08
CA CYS A 25 -29.02 -5.33 15.06
C CYS A 25 -28.39 -5.12 13.67
N PRO A 26 -28.95 -4.22 12.83
CA PRO A 26 -28.39 -3.94 11.51
C PRO A 26 -26.94 -3.47 11.60
N GLN A 27 -26.08 -3.94 10.69
CA GLN A 27 -24.75 -3.33 10.54
C GLN A 27 -24.86 -1.95 9.90
N THR A 28 -23.89 -1.10 10.21
CA THR A 28 -23.63 0.12 9.46
C THR A 28 -23.43 -0.20 7.96
N PRO A 29 -23.97 0.58 7.02
CA PRO A 29 -23.82 0.31 5.59
C PRO A 29 -22.37 0.17 5.14
N ALA A 30 -22.09 -0.76 4.21
CA ALA A 30 -20.75 -1.05 3.71
C ALA A 30 -20.03 0.21 3.18
N VAL A 31 -20.73 1.09 2.47
CA VAL A 31 -20.18 2.36 1.95
C VAL A 31 -19.66 3.29 3.06
N VAL A 32 -20.33 3.30 4.22
CA VAL A 32 -19.92 4.09 5.37
C VAL A 32 -18.71 3.44 6.04
N GLN A 33 -18.74 2.11 6.21
CA GLN A 33 -17.58 1.38 6.75
C GLN A 33 -16.32 1.60 5.89
N LEU A 34 -16.48 1.57 4.55
CA LEU A 34 -15.42 1.84 3.59
C LEU A 34 -14.90 3.27 3.68
N ALA A 35 -15.78 4.27 3.68
CA ALA A 35 -15.38 5.67 3.78
C ALA A 35 -14.59 5.96 5.06
N VAL A 36 -15.06 5.44 6.20
CA VAL A 36 -14.39 5.57 7.50
C VAL A 36 -13.03 4.88 7.50
N ALA A 37 -12.93 3.68 6.95
CA ALA A 37 -11.67 2.94 6.88
C ALA A 37 -10.65 3.63 5.96
N LEU A 38 -11.08 4.12 4.80
CA LEU A 38 -10.20 4.83 3.86
C LEU A 38 -9.75 6.19 4.39
N ASP A 39 -10.61 6.90 5.11
CA ASP A 39 -10.19 8.11 5.83
C ASP A 39 -9.09 7.77 6.82
N ARG A 40 -9.26 6.73 7.65
CA ARG A 40 -8.23 6.29 8.59
C ARG A 40 -6.92 5.88 7.91
N LEU A 41 -6.99 5.15 6.80
CA LEU A 41 -5.81 4.66 6.07
C LEU A 41 -5.13 5.73 5.22
N GLY A 42 -5.86 6.78 4.84
CA GLY A 42 -5.38 7.83 3.95
C GLY A 42 -4.60 8.96 4.64
N HIS A 43 -4.45 8.92 5.96
CA HIS A 43 -3.66 9.90 6.70
C HIS A 43 -2.42 9.27 7.33
N GLU A 44 -1.31 9.99 7.32
CA GLU A 44 -0.08 9.63 8.02
C GLU A 44 0.12 10.47 9.30
N GLY A 45 0.97 9.99 10.21
CA GLY A 45 1.33 10.70 11.44
C GLY A 45 0.12 11.00 12.34
N ASN A 46 0.03 12.23 12.86
CA ASN A 46 -1.11 12.66 13.70
C ASN A 46 -2.46 12.65 12.95
N GLY A 47 -2.46 12.61 11.61
CA GLY A 47 -3.68 12.47 10.83
C GLY A 47 -4.28 11.05 10.91
N ALA A 48 -3.43 10.03 11.15
CA ALA A 48 -3.85 8.63 11.36
C ALA A 48 -4.46 8.40 12.76
N CYS A 49 -4.60 9.46 13.57
CA CYS A 49 -5.13 9.39 14.91
C CYS A 49 -6.56 8.83 14.92
N ILE A 50 -6.77 7.84 15.78
CA ILE A 50 -8.06 7.20 16.01
C ILE A 50 -9.08 8.23 16.50
N ASP A 51 -8.70 9.09 17.44
CA ASP A 51 -9.59 10.09 18.05
C ASP A 51 -10.12 11.06 17.00
N ARG A 52 -9.25 11.52 16.09
CA ARG A 52 -9.64 12.39 14.96
C ARG A 52 -10.69 11.73 14.07
N SER A 53 -10.54 10.45 13.75
CA SER A 53 -11.50 9.71 12.92
C SER A 53 -12.82 9.46 13.67
N MET A 54 -12.77 9.19 14.97
CA MET A 54 -13.95 9.03 15.81
C MET A 54 -14.78 10.31 15.88
N GLU A 55 -14.11 11.45 16.10
CA GLU A 55 -14.76 12.77 16.13
C GLU A 55 -15.37 13.14 14.79
N LEU A 56 -14.63 12.96 13.69
CA LEU A 56 -15.09 13.31 12.35
C LEU A 56 -16.34 12.51 11.92
N TRP A 57 -16.36 11.21 12.20
CA TRP A 57 -17.43 10.31 11.75
C TRP A 57 -18.50 10.05 12.80
N GLY A 58 -18.33 10.54 14.03
CA GLY A 58 -19.26 10.31 15.14
C GLY A 58 -19.40 8.84 15.52
N VAL A 59 -18.30 8.07 15.43
CA VAL A 59 -18.30 6.62 15.68
C VAL A 59 -17.54 6.26 16.95
N SER A 60 -17.95 5.19 17.62
CA SER A 60 -17.21 4.68 18.77
C SER A 60 -15.89 4.02 18.33
N HIS A 61 -14.91 3.98 19.24
CA HIS A 61 -13.62 3.31 19.03
C HIS A 61 -13.80 1.88 18.50
N GLY A 62 -14.67 1.10 19.13
CA GLY A 62 -14.95 -0.28 18.71
C GLY A 62 -15.53 -0.37 17.30
N SER A 63 -16.36 0.60 16.90
CA SER A 63 -16.92 0.66 15.55
C SER A 63 -15.84 1.01 14.52
N LEU A 64 -14.99 2.01 14.80
CA LEU A 64 -13.89 2.40 13.93
C LEU A 64 -12.94 1.21 13.66
N VAL A 65 -12.53 0.52 14.71
CA VAL A 65 -11.65 -0.65 14.61
C VAL A 65 -12.32 -1.76 13.81
N ASN A 66 -13.60 -2.04 14.08
CA ASN A 66 -14.35 -3.06 13.34
C ASN A 66 -14.52 -2.72 11.86
N PHE A 67 -14.84 -1.48 11.51
CA PHE A 67 -14.99 -1.05 10.11
C PHE A 67 -13.67 -1.18 9.37
N THR A 68 -12.57 -0.71 9.98
CA THR A 68 -11.23 -0.85 9.41
C THR A 68 -10.89 -2.32 9.16
N ARG A 69 -11.11 -3.19 10.15
CA ARG A 69 -10.82 -4.62 10.03
C ARG A 69 -11.62 -5.28 8.90
N ARG A 70 -12.92 -5.01 8.81
CA ARG A 70 -13.79 -5.61 7.79
C ARG A 70 -13.41 -5.16 6.39
N VAL A 71 -13.08 -3.87 6.23
CA VAL A 71 -12.61 -3.32 4.96
C VAL A 71 -11.28 -3.92 4.55
N LEU A 72 -10.31 -4.07 5.47
CA LEU A 72 -9.04 -4.72 5.18
C LEU A 72 -9.21 -6.18 4.73
N ILE A 73 -10.10 -6.94 5.38
CA ILE A 73 -10.41 -8.32 4.97
C ILE A 73 -11.01 -8.35 3.56
N ALA A 74 -12.01 -7.48 3.28
CA ALA A 74 -12.63 -7.44 1.96
C ALA A 74 -11.64 -6.99 0.86
N LEU A 75 -10.77 -6.03 1.17
CA LEU A 75 -9.71 -5.57 0.27
C LEU A 75 -8.70 -6.68 -0.02
N GLU A 76 -8.25 -7.42 1.00
CA GLU A 76 -7.33 -8.55 0.81
C GLU A 76 -7.94 -9.60 -0.13
N ASP A 77 -9.21 -9.92 0.07
CA ASP A 77 -9.93 -10.88 -0.75
C ASP A 77 -10.09 -10.44 -2.21
N VAL A 78 -10.32 -9.15 -2.46
CA VAL A 78 -10.36 -8.59 -3.82
C VAL A 78 -8.96 -8.57 -4.43
N LEU A 79 -7.95 -8.10 -3.69
CA LEU A 79 -6.56 -8.03 -4.16
C LEU A 79 -6.03 -9.41 -4.55
N ARG A 80 -6.36 -10.47 -3.80
CA ARG A 80 -5.96 -11.84 -4.16
C ARG A 80 -6.59 -12.36 -5.45
N ARG A 81 -7.75 -11.84 -5.85
CA ARG A 81 -8.48 -12.24 -7.07
C ARG A 81 -8.02 -11.43 -8.29
N GLU A 82 -7.81 -10.14 -8.09
CA GLU A 82 -7.58 -9.18 -9.18
C GLU A 82 -6.10 -8.89 -9.42
N LEU A 83 -5.25 -9.05 -8.40
CA LEU A 83 -3.83 -8.70 -8.47
C LEU A 83 -2.94 -9.95 -8.45
N GLU A 84 -2.31 -10.25 -9.58
CA GLU A 84 -1.23 -11.23 -9.62
C GLU A 84 0.10 -10.52 -9.32
N TRP A 85 0.87 -11.06 -8.37
CA TRP A 85 2.25 -10.64 -8.18
C TRP A 85 3.07 -11.00 -9.43
N PRO A 86 3.90 -10.08 -9.97
CA PRO A 86 4.67 -10.36 -11.19
C PRO A 86 5.51 -11.63 -11.04
N ARG A 87 5.51 -12.48 -12.08
CA ARG A 87 6.32 -13.71 -12.13
C ARG A 87 7.80 -13.37 -12.32
N ALA A 88 8.69 -14.32 -12.01
CA ALA A 88 10.14 -14.10 -12.02
C ALA A 88 10.69 -13.43 -13.30
N PRO A 89 10.28 -13.81 -14.53
CA PRO A 89 10.76 -13.15 -15.75
C PRO A 89 10.32 -11.68 -15.85
N GLU A 90 9.10 -11.38 -15.39
CA GLU A 90 8.56 -10.03 -15.39
C GLU A 90 9.21 -9.18 -14.30
N ARG A 91 9.44 -9.76 -13.11
CA ARG A 91 10.23 -9.12 -12.04
C ARG A 91 11.62 -8.74 -12.52
N HIS A 92 12.28 -9.62 -13.29
CA HIS A 92 13.60 -9.35 -13.84
C HIS A 92 13.57 -8.17 -14.82
N ARG A 93 12.61 -8.16 -15.75
CA ARG A 93 12.42 -7.04 -16.70
C ARG A 93 12.13 -5.72 -16.01
N ILE A 94 11.25 -5.74 -15.00
CA ILE A 94 10.94 -4.56 -14.20
C ILE A 94 12.22 -4.10 -13.48
N SER A 95 12.97 -5.02 -12.89
CA SER A 95 14.23 -4.71 -12.18
C SER A 95 15.30 -4.10 -13.09
N GLU A 96 15.47 -4.60 -14.31
CA GLU A 96 16.35 -3.99 -15.30
C GLU A 96 15.89 -2.57 -15.67
N ALA A 97 14.58 -2.37 -15.86
CA ALA A 97 14.03 -1.06 -16.16
C ALA A 97 14.24 -0.05 -15.01
N PHE A 98 14.18 -0.49 -13.76
CA PHE A 98 14.49 0.34 -12.58
C PHE A 98 16.00 0.55 -12.39
N ALA A 99 16.84 -0.44 -12.70
CA ALA A 99 18.29 -0.30 -12.67
C ALA A 99 18.77 0.81 -13.59
N ASN A 100 18.21 0.90 -14.81
CA ASN A 100 18.47 1.98 -15.76
C ASN A 100 18.05 3.37 -15.26
N LYS A 101 17.25 3.43 -14.20
CA LYS A 101 16.81 4.67 -13.52
C LYS A 101 17.52 4.89 -12.17
N GLY A 102 18.56 4.11 -11.86
CA GLY A 102 19.35 4.24 -10.63
C GLY A 102 18.82 3.45 -9.44
N PHE A 103 17.88 2.53 -9.65
CA PHE A 103 17.26 1.70 -8.61
C PHE A 103 17.44 0.20 -8.92
N PRO A 104 18.66 -0.35 -8.82
CA PRO A 104 18.91 -1.76 -9.11
C PRO A 104 18.20 -2.67 -8.09
N GLY A 105 17.58 -3.75 -8.56
CA GLY A 105 16.89 -4.73 -7.70
C GLY A 105 15.41 -4.41 -7.40
N TYR A 106 14.91 -3.23 -7.77
CA TYR A 106 13.54 -2.80 -7.48
C TYR A 106 12.54 -3.38 -8.48
N VAL A 107 11.44 -3.93 -7.98
CA VAL A 107 10.37 -4.54 -8.81
C VAL A 107 9.06 -3.75 -8.78
N GLY A 108 9.08 -2.56 -8.17
CA GLY A 108 7.92 -1.68 -8.02
C GLY A 108 8.24 -0.47 -7.14
N LEU A 109 7.27 0.45 -7.05
CA LEU A 109 7.31 1.64 -6.21
C LEU A 109 5.94 1.79 -5.54
N ILE A 110 5.93 2.07 -4.23
CA ILE A 110 4.73 2.43 -3.47
C ILE A 110 4.89 3.91 -3.08
N ASP A 111 3.83 4.70 -3.24
CA ASP A 111 3.85 6.12 -2.84
C ASP A 111 3.83 6.24 -1.30
N GLY A 112 4.64 7.15 -0.76
CA GLY A 112 4.78 7.40 0.68
C GLY A 112 5.76 6.45 1.39
N THR A 113 7.05 6.78 1.35
CA THR A 113 8.18 6.05 1.98
C THR A 113 8.73 4.89 1.13
N LEU A 114 10.01 5.01 0.78
CA LEU A 114 10.73 3.97 0.08
C LEU A 114 11.26 2.98 1.11
N ASP A 115 10.50 1.92 1.35
CA ASP A 115 11.09 0.74 1.98
C ASP A 115 11.81 -0.08 0.90
N GLU A 116 13.05 -0.46 1.18
CA GLU A 116 13.81 -1.39 0.36
C GLU A 116 13.17 -2.78 0.50
N TRP A 117 12.15 -3.08 -0.31
CA TRP A 117 11.57 -4.42 -0.39
C TRP A 117 12.48 -5.35 -1.22
N THR A 118 13.71 -5.55 -0.76
CA THR A 118 14.50 -6.72 -1.10
C THR A 118 14.11 -7.83 -0.13
N SER A 119 13.10 -8.62 -0.53
CA SER A 119 12.97 -10.05 -0.22
C SER A 119 11.51 -10.50 -0.20
N ALA A 120 11.07 -11.12 -1.29
CA ALA A 120 10.08 -12.19 -1.23
C ALA A 120 10.81 -13.52 -0.98
N ASP A 121 11.69 -13.57 0.02
CA ASP A 121 12.49 -14.77 0.34
C ASP A 121 11.62 -15.96 0.77
N GLY A 122 10.33 -15.76 0.99
CA GLY A 122 9.40 -16.82 1.40
C GLY A 122 8.68 -17.56 0.29
N ILE A 123 8.73 -17.10 -0.98
CA ILE A 123 7.83 -17.65 -2.01
C ILE A 123 8.61 -18.40 -3.12
N ASP A 124 9.72 -17.85 -3.64
CA ASP A 124 10.42 -18.48 -4.79
C ASP A 124 11.97 -18.44 -4.74
N GLY A 125 12.60 -17.98 -3.65
CA GLY A 125 14.08 -17.94 -3.55
C GLY A 125 14.76 -16.95 -4.50
N TYR A 126 14.08 -15.88 -4.93
CA TYR A 126 14.70 -14.82 -5.73
C TYR A 126 15.43 -13.81 -4.84
N THR A 127 16.76 -13.96 -4.76
CA THR A 127 17.64 -12.93 -4.19
C THR A 127 18.01 -11.94 -5.28
N ALA A 128 17.62 -10.67 -5.11
CA ALA A 128 18.10 -9.61 -6.01
C ALA A 128 19.65 -9.56 -5.94
N PRO A 129 20.35 -9.36 -7.07
CA PRO A 129 21.80 -9.18 -7.03
C PRO A 129 22.11 -7.90 -6.24
N SER A 130 22.57 -8.06 -5.01
CA SER A 130 23.06 -6.96 -4.18
C SER A 130 24.22 -6.28 -4.91
N PRO A 131 24.17 -4.95 -5.14
CA PRO A 131 25.22 -4.30 -5.90
C PRO A 131 26.57 -4.33 -5.19
N ASP A 132 26.62 -4.32 -3.85
CA ASP A 132 27.85 -4.45 -3.05
C ASP A 132 27.52 -4.51 -1.54
N ASN A 133 27.64 -5.66 -0.86
CA ASN A 133 28.22 -5.84 0.51
C ASN A 133 27.80 -7.17 1.20
N PRO A 134 28.74 -8.11 1.49
CA PRO A 134 28.46 -9.39 2.16
C PRO A 134 28.41 -9.34 3.71
N ARG A 135 28.40 -8.17 4.35
CA ARG A 135 28.23 -8.04 5.81
C ARG A 135 27.54 -6.73 6.20
N ALA A 136 26.26 -6.80 6.57
CA ALA A 136 25.61 -5.74 7.35
C ALA A 136 24.61 -6.35 8.32
N SER A 137 25.14 -6.95 9.39
CA SER A 137 24.44 -7.04 10.66
C SER A 137 24.29 -5.61 11.18
N GLY A 138 23.04 -5.13 11.24
CA GLY A 138 22.63 -3.98 12.05
C GLY A 138 23.09 -2.62 11.53
N MET A 139 22.21 -1.90 10.86
CA MET A 139 21.95 -0.48 11.15
C MET A 139 20.72 0.00 10.39
N ASP A 140 19.90 0.73 11.13
CA ASP A 140 18.73 1.50 10.75
C ASP A 140 19.02 2.39 9.53
N VAL A 141 18.24 2.27 8.46
CA VAL A 141 18.34 3.15 7.28
C VAL A 141 16.96 3.75 7.00
N SER A 142 16.60 4.77 7.77
CA SER A 142 15.51 5.67 7.40
C SER A 142 16.00 6.58 6.27
N VAL A 143 15.74 6.20 5.02
CA VAL A 143 15.95 7.09 3.87
C VAL A 143 14.73 7.99 3.74
N SER A 144 14.89 9.28 4.10
CA SER A 144 13.82 10.28 3.98
C SER A 144 13.32 10.39 2.54
N GLY A 145 12.00 10.30 2.33
CA GLY A 145 11.35 10.34 1.00
C GLY A 145 11.72 11.57 0.14
N THR A 146 12.18 12.67 0.76
CA THR A 146 12.67 13.87 0.05
C THR A 146 13.94 13.60 -0.74
N ALA A 147 14.87 12.77 -0.23
CA ALA A 147 16.15 12.49 -0.88
C ALA A 147 15.97 11.70 -2.18
N ILE A 148 14.97 10.83 -2.22
CA ILE A 148 14.68 10.00 -3.39
C ILE A 148 13.91 10.78 -4.44
N ARG A 149 12.97 11.65 -4.04
CA ARG A 149 12.33 12.58 -4.99
C ARG A 149 13.38 13.39 -5.75
N ASN A 150 14.38 13.90 -5.05
CA ASN A 150 15.46 14.66 -5.67
C ASN A 150 16.31 13.78 -6.61
N ARG A 151 16.59 12.52 -6.23
CA ARG A 151 17.36 11.59 -7.09
C ARG A 151 16.59 11.13 -8.32
N VAL A 152 15.29 10.84 -8.20
CA VAL A 152 14.41 10.53 -9.35
C VAL A 152 14.34 11.72 -10.30
N MET A 153 14.20 12.93 -9.76
CA MET A 153 14.18 14.17 -10.55
C MET A 153 15.54 14.43 -11.21
N GLU A 154 16.66 14.27 -10.51
CA GLU A 154 18.02 14.44 -11.07
C GLU A 154 18.32 13.42 -12.18
N THR A 155 17.87 12.17 -12.03
CA THR A 155 18.06 11.14 -13.05
C THR A 155 17.17 11.40 -14.27
N ALA A 156 15.95 11.91 -14.07
CA ALA A 156 15.06 12.35 -15.15
C ALA A 156 15.61 13.57 -15.91
N LEU A 157 16.22 14.52 -15.19
CA LEU A 157 16.86 15.71 -15.79
C LEU A 157 18.12 15.35 -16.59
N HIS A 158 18.86 14.30 -16.22
CA HIS A 158 20.01 13.83 -16.99
C HIS A 158 19.63 13.04 -18.26
N GLN A 159 18.40 12.49 -18.33
CA GLN A 159 17.92 11.77 -19.52
C GLN A 159 17.23 12.69 -20.53
N GLU A 160 16.73 13.85 -20.10
CA GLU A 160 16.13 14.90 -20.93
C GLU A 160 17.11 16.10 -21.01
N GLY A 161 18.18 15.98 -21.81
CA GLY A 161 19.30 16.93 -21.83
C GLY A 161 18.92 18.42 -21.83
N PHE A 162 19.16 19.07 -20.69
CA PHE A 162 19.36 20.51 -20.52
C PHE A 162 20.66 20.77 -19.76
#